data_AF-A0A920MS96-F1
#
_entry.id   AF-A0A920MS96-F1
#
_cell.length_a   1.000
_cell.length_b   1.000
_cell.length_c   1.000
_cell.angle_alpha   90.00
_cell.angle_beta   90.00
_cell.angle_gamma   90.00
#
_symmetry.space_group_name_H-M   'P 1'
#
loop_
_entity.id
_entity.type
_entity.pdbx_description
1 polymer ?
#
loop_
_entity_poly.entity_id
_entity_poly.type
_entity_poly.pdbx_seq_one_letter_code
_entity_poly.pdbx_strand_id
1 'polypeptide(L)' 'MVKDHRTKEENGNIQAVMDGNLNQFIRAYLLSMINNKGNTVKD' A
#
# COMPACT_ATOMS: atom_id res chain seq x y z
N MET A 1 5.17 14.78 -1.67
CA MET A 1 4.27 13.64 -1.87
C MET A 1 5.02 12.38 -1.48
N VAL A 2 4.37 11.46 -0.77
CA VAL A 2 4.95 10.16 -0.41
C VAL A 2 4.38 9.10 -1.35
N LYS A 3 5.24 8.23 -1.90
CA LYS A 3 4.88 7.15 -2.82
C LYS A 3 5.37 5.82 -2.31
N ASP A 4 4.45 4.87 -2.14
CA ASP A 4 4.79 3.47 -1.88
C ASP A 4 5.05 2.74 -3.21
N HIS A 5 6.29 2.34 -3.44
CA HIS A 5 6.69 1.68 -4.69
C HIS A 5 6.13 0.26 -4.83
N ARG A 6 5.77 -0.39 -3.71
CA ARG A 6 5.27 -1.77 -3.66
C ARG A 6 3.82 -1.85 -4.15
N THR A 7 3.01 -0.85 -3.82
CA THR A 7 1.57 -0.82 -4.07
C THR A 7 1.14 0.27 -5.06
N LYS A 8 2.05 1.20 -5.40
CA LYS A 8 1.77 2.43 -6.17
C LYS A 8 0.82 3.40 -5.46
N GLU A 9 0.54 3.18 -4.18
CA GLU A 9 -0.26 4.09 -3.36
C GLU A 9 0.51 5.39 -3.08
N GLU A 10 -0.17 6.53 -3.15
CA GLU A 10 0.44 7.85 -2.99
C GLU A 10 -0.32 8.70 -1.97
N ASN A 11 0.37 9.57 -1.23
CA ASN A 11 -0.24 10.58 -0.36
C ASN A 11 0.37 11.97 -0.59
N GLY A 12 -0.48 12.96 -0.82
CA GLY A 12 -0.06 14.36 -0.99
C GLY A 12 0.35 15.06 0.32
N ASN A 13 -0.21 14.65 1.46
CA ASN A 13 0.03 15.23 2.77
C ASN A 13 1.21 14.55 3.48
N ILE A 14 2.42 15.06 3.25
CA ILE A 14 3.67 14.51 3.81
C ILE A 14 3.66 14.56 5.35
N GLN A 15 3.18 15.67 5.93
CA GLN A 15 3.22 15.87 7.37
C GLN A 15 2.41 14.80 8.09
N ALA A 16 1.17 14.56 7.65
CA ALA A 16 0.32 13.53 8.24
C ALA A 16 0.95 12.13 8.17
N VAL A 17 1.67 11.82 7.09
CA VAL A 17 2.37 10.54 6.95
C VAL A 17 3.50 10.41 7.96
N MET A 18 4.30 11.47 8.15
CA MET A 18 5.37 11.49 9.15
C MET A 18 4.82 11.47 10.59
N ASP A 19 3.62 11.99 10.80
CA ASP A 19 2.87 11.93 12.07
C ASP A 19 2.19 10.57 12.32
N GLY A 20 2.37 9.59 11.41
CA GLY A 20 1.93 8.21 11.60
C GLY A 20 0.62 7.81 10.90
N ASN A 21 0.07 8.66 10.03
CA ASN A 21 -1.10 8.31 9.22
C ASN A 21 -0.73 7.33 8.08
N LEU A 22 -0.46 6.08 8.45
CA LEU A 22 0.02 5.02 7.55
C LEU A 22 -1.07 4.04 7.11
N ASN A 23 -2.30 4.19 7.60
CA ASN A 23 -3.41 3.25 7.39
C ASN A 23 -3.65 2.92 5.93
N GLN A 24 -3.59 3.91 5.03
CA GLN A 24 -3.76 3.71 3.60
C GLN A 24 -2.68 2.79 3.00
N PHE A 25 -1.42 2.96 3.41
CA PHE A 25 -0.30 2.19 2.91
C PHE A 25 -0.35 0.74 3.42
N ILE A 26 -0.71 0.57 4.69
CA ILE A 26 -0.90 -0.76 5.29
C ILE A 26 -2.01 -1.51 4.56
N ARG A 27 -3.18 -0.87 4.34
CA ARG A 27 -4.31 -1.48 3.64
C ARG A 27 -3.94 -1.85 2.20
N ALA A 28 -3.28 -0.95 1.47
CA ALA A 28 -2.84 -1.20 0.10
C ALA A 28 -1.89 -2.40 0.01
N TYR A 29 -0.98 -2.54 0.98
CA TYR A 29 -0.04 -3.67 1.04
C TYR A 29 -0.73 -5.00 1.32
N LEU A 30 -1.67 -5.03 2.26
CA LEU A 30 -2.43 -6.25 2.56
C LEU A 30 -3.28 -6.70 1.35
N LEU A 31 -3.92 -5.75 0.66
CA LEU A 31 -4.67 -6.05 -0.56
C LEU A 31 -3.77 -6.56 -1.69
N SER A 32 -2.58 -5.98 -1.88
CA SER A 32 -1.65 -6.44 -2.91
C SER A 32 -1.15 -7.87 -2.62
N MET A 33 -0.94 -8.23 -1.35
CA MET A 33 -0.59 -9.60 -0.96
C MET A 33 -1.70 -10.60 -1.25
N ILE A 34 -2.95 -10.27 -0.94
CA ILE A 34 -4.11 -11.13 -1.21
C ILE A 34 -4.25 -11.36 -2.72
N ASN A 35 -4.13 -10.30 -3.52
CA ASN A 35 -4.23 -10.39 -4.97
C ASN A 35 -3.10 -11.24 -5.57
N ASN A 36 -1.87 -11.13 -5.05
CA ASN A 36 -0.74 -11.95 -5.50
C ASN A 36 -0.94 -13.44 -5.14
N LYS A 37 -1.41 -13.76 -3.92
CA LYS A 37 -1.73 -15.15 -3.54
C LYS A 37 -2.84 -15.76 -4.40
N GLY A 38 -3.84 -14.98 -4.80
CA GLY A 38 -4.91 -15.45 -5.67
C GLY A 38 -4.46 -15.83 -7.08
N ASN A 39 -3.33 -15.27 -7.55
CA ASN A 39 -2.77 -15.59 -8.86
C ASN A 39 -1.88 -16.84 -8.84
N THR A 40 -1.17 -17.11 -7.73
CA THR A 40 -0.28 -18.30 -7.62
C THR A 40 -1.02 -19.63 -7.45
N VAL A 41 -2.34 -19.62 -7.25
CA VAL A 41 -3.16 -20.84 -7.11
C VAL A 41 -3.95 -21.14 -8.40
N LYS A 42 -3.85 -20.26 -9.41
CA LYS A 42 -4.53 -20.42 -10.70
C LYS A 42 -3.64 -20.97 -11.82
N ASP A 43 -2.38 -21.28 -11.51
CA ASP A 43 -1.42 -21.92 -12.39
C ASP A 43 -1.35 -23.44 -12.13
#